data_AF-A0A7Z7B3S7-F1
#
_entry.id   AF-A0A7Z7B3S7-F1
#
_cell.length_a   1.000
_cell.length_b   1.000
_cell.length_c   1.000
_cell.angle_alpha   90.00
_cell.angle_beta   90.00
_cell.angle_gamma   90.00
#
_symmetry.space_group_name_H-M   'P 1'
#
loop_
_entity.id
_entity.type
_entity.pdbx_description
1 polymer ?
#
loop_
_entity_poly.entity_id
_entity_poly.type
_entity_poly.pdbx_seq_one_letter_code
_entity_poly.pdbx_strand_id
1 'polypeptide(L)'
;MNIAAFIGSSMLFALFVIVVLFVLINMSSRLALIILLVIPLAFIFVIPDISIAFLSIQQMSLANGLVPVNNFHILLMIWSTLIGVILYTEFLTWYLGKGMRMKKNPDGTIKTGVSAKLDKSVYDAIENFKDILNRKK
;
A
#
# COMPACT_ATOMS: atom_id res chain seq x y z
N MET A 1 -14.77 30.25 -11.04
CA MET A 1 -14.22 29.24 -10.10
C MET A 1 -13.78 29.97 -8.86
N ASN A 2 -14.27 29.60 -7.68
CA ASN A 2 -13.89 30.29 -6.44
C ASN A 2 -12.53 29.72 -5.99
N ILE A 3 -11.45 30.43 -6.29
CA ILE A 3 -10.06 29.96 -6.10
C ILE A 3 -9.79 29.53 -4.66
N ALA A 4 -10.38 30.22 -3.68
CA ALA A 4 -10.28 29.87 -2.27
C ALA A 4 -10.88 28.48 -1.96
N ALA A 5 -12.04 28.16 -2.56
CA ALA A 5 -12.70 26.87 -2.37
C ALA A 5 -11.91 25.72 -3.04
N PHE A 6 -11.30 25.97 -4.19
CA PHE A 6 -10.43 25.01 -4.87
C PHE A 6 -9.21 24.69 -4.03
N ILE A 7 -8.48 25.71 -3.57
CA ILE A 7 -7.28 25.55 -2.73
C ILE A 7 -7.64 24.84 -1.42
N GLY A 8 -8.69 25.29 -0.73
CA GLY A 8 -9.13 24.69 0.53
C GLY A 8 -9.49 23.21 0.37
N SER A 9 -10.25 22.86 -0.67
CA SER A 9 -10.62 21.46 -0.94
C SER A 9 -9.40 20.61 -1.29
N SER A 10 -8.49 21.14 -2.11
CA SER A 10 -7.26 20.46 -2.51
C SER A 10 -6.34 20.18 -1.32
N MET A 11 -6.15 21.15 -0.42
CA MET A 11 -5.35 20.98 0.79
C MET A 11 -5.94 19.91 1.72
N LEU A 12 -7.26 19.88 1.88
CA LEU A 12 -7.95 18.90 2.72
C LEU A 12 -7.81 17.49 2.16
N PHE A 13 -8.00 17.31 0.85
CA PHE A 13 -7.77 16.03 0.19
C PHE A 13 -6.31 15.59 0.22
N ALA A 14 -5.36 16.50 0.01
CA ALA A 14 -3.93 16.20 0.09
C ALA A 14 -3.55 15.75 1.51
N LEU A 15 -4.04 16.44 2.54
CA LEU A 15 -3.83 16.05 3.94
C LEU A 15 -4.40 14.65 4.21
N PHE A 16 -5.63 14.38 3.74
CA PHE A 16 -6.25 13.07 3.87
C PHE A 16 -5.41 11.95 3.23
N VAL A 17 -4.92 12.17 2.00
CA VAL A 17 -4.03 11.23 1.31
C VAL A 17 -2.75 10.99 2.10
N ILE A 18 -2.11 12.06 2.59
CA ILE A 18 -0.87 11.96 3.38
C ILE A 18 -1.10 11.14 4.66
N VAL A 19 -2.20 11.37 5.37
CA VAL A 19 -2.55 10.61 6.58
C VAL A 19 -2.74 9.13 6.27
N VAL A 20 -3.49 8.78 5.21
CA VAL A 20 -3.71 7.38 4.83
C VAL A 20 -2.39 6.70 4.43
N LEU A 21 -1.55 7.37 3.64
CA LEU A 21 -0.24 6.84 3.24
C LEU A 21 0.70 6.69 4.43
N PHE A 22 0.71 7.65 5.35
CA PHE A 22 1.50 7.58 6.58
C PHE A 22 1.11 6.34 7.41
N VAL A 23 -0.19 6.09 7.58
CA VAL A 23 -0.70 4.91 8.28
C VAL A 23 -0.34 3.62 7.54
N LEU A 24 -0.45 3.61 6.21
CA LEU A 24 -0.10 2.47 5.38
C LEU A 24 1.37 2.07 5.55
N ILE A 25 2.28 3.05 5.58
CA ILE A 25 3.72 2.83 5.65
C ILE A 25 4.16 2.47 7.07
N ASN A 26 3.68 3.19 8.09
CA ASN A 26 4.22 3.10 9.46
C ASN A 26 3.46 2.15 10.38
N MET A 27 2.21 1.78 10.07
CA MET A 27 1.39 0.95 10.95
C MET A 27 0.95 -0.36 10.32
N SER A 28 -0.09 -0.34 9.48
CA SER A 28 -0.56 -1.54 8.78
C SER A 28 -1.50 -1.21 7.63
N SER A 29 -1.49 -2.07 6.62
CA SER A 29 -2.40 -2.02 5.46
C SER A 29 -3.88 -2.09 5.86
N ARG A 30 -4.24 -2.97 6.82
CA ARG A 30 -5.61 -3.12 7.30
C ARG A 30 -6.14 -1.85 7.98
N LEU A 31 -5.31 -1.21 8.80
CA LEU A 31 -5.69 0.01 9.50
C LEU A 31 -5.83 1.18 8.51
N ALA A 32 -4.95 1.27 7.53
CA ALA A 32 -5.07 2.27 6.45
C ALA A 32 -6.39 2.15 5.69
N LEU A 33 -6.83 0.92 5.38
CA LEU A 33 -8.11 0.66 4.70
C LEU A 33 -9.31 1.07 5.56
N ILE A 34 -9.27 0.77 6.87
CA ILE A 34 -10.31 1.20 7.82
C ILE A 34 -10.37 2.72 7.87
N ILE A 35 -9.23 3.40 8.02
CA ILE A 35 -9.16 4.87 8.07
C ILE A 35 -9.68 5.50 6.77
N LEU A 36 -9.27 4.95 5.62
CA LEU A 36 -9.68 5.41 4.30
C LEU A 36 -11.21 5.42 4.13
N LEU A 37 -11.89 4.38 4.62
CA LEU A 37 -13.35 4.26 4.53
C LEU A 37 -14.08 4.99 5.68
N VAL A 38 -13.66 4.76 6.91
CA VAL A 38 -14.40 5.20 8.10
C VAL A 38 -14.34 6.70 8.27
N ILE A 39 -13.21 7.37 7.99
CA ILE A 39 -13.10 8.82 8.22
C ILE A 39 -14.12 9.59 7.35
N PRO A 40 -14.16 9.43 6.02
CA PRO A 40 -15.12 10.19 5.21
C PRO A 40 -16.58 9.83 5.52
N LEU A 41 -16.86 8.56 5.83
CA LEU A 41 -18.20 8.15 6.26
C LEU A 41 -18.59 8.81 7.59
N ALA A 42 -17.68 8.82 8.56
CA ALA A 42 -17.92 9.44 9.86
C ALA A 42 -18.25 10.93 9.71
N PHE A 43 -17.53 11.67 8.85
CA PHE A 43 -17.86 13.07 8.59
C PHE A 43 -19.28 13.26 8.04
N ILE A 44 -19.69 12.41 7.09
CA ILE A 44 -21.05 12.45 6.53
C ILE A 44 -22.11 12.19 7.61
N PHE A 45 -21.85 11.27 8.55
CA PHE A 45 -22.79 10.95 9.62
C PHE A 45 -22.83 11.99 10.75
N VAL A 46 -21.68 12.54 11.15
CA VAL A 46 -21.59 13.48 12.29
C VAL A 46 -22.04 14.89 11.88
N ILE A 47 -21.70 15.33 10.67
CA ILE A 47 -21.98 16.70 10.20
C ILE A 47 -22.50 16.65 8.75
N PRO A 48 -23.75 16.19 8.55
CA PRO A 48 -24.28 15.92 7.20
C PRO A 48 -24.39 17.18 6.35
N ASP A 49 -24.88 18.30 6.89
CA ASP A 49 -25.13 19.52 6.12
C ASP A 49 -23.83 20.09 5.52
N ILE A 50 -22.79 20.20 6.35
CA ILE A 50 -21.48 20.71 5.93
C ILE A 50 -20.81 19.72 4.96
N SER A 51 -20.93 18.42 5.22
CA SER A 51 -20.32 17.37 4.39
C SER A 51 -20.94 17.32 3.00
N ILE A 52 -22.27 17.33 2.90
CA ILE A 52 -22.99 17.31 1.63
C ILE A 52 -22.70 18.61 0.86
N ALA A 53 -22.71 19.77 1.53
CA ALA A 53 -22.36 21.04 0.92
C ALA A 53 -20.93 20.98 0.34
N PHE A 54 -19.95 20.51 1.12
CA PHE A 54 -18.55 20.38 0.68
C PHE A 54 -18.39 19.41 -0.50
N LEU A 55 -19.04 18.25 -0.46
CA LEU A 55 -18.97 17.23 -1.52
C LEU A 55 -19.63 17.70 -2.82
N SER A 56 -20.63 18.58 -2.73
CA SER A 56 -21.34 19.12 -3.89
C SER A 56 -20.60 20.24 -4.62
N ILE A 57 -19.54 20.82 -4.02
CA ILE A 57 -18.75 21.91 -4.64
C ILE A 57 -18.19 21.44 -5.99
N GLN A 58 -18.58 22.15 -7.05
CA GLN A 58 -18.07 21.94 -8.40
C GLN A 58 -16.67 22.54 -8.56
N GLN A 59 -15.70 21.70 -8.92
CA GLN A 59 -14.32 22.10 -9.16
C GLN A 59 -14.01 22.27 -10.63
N MET A 60 -14.57 21.40 -11.48
CA MET A 60 -14.33 21.41 -12.93
C MET A 60 -15.62 21.07 -13.67
N SER A 61 -15.71 21.49 -14.93
CA SER A 61 -16.75 21.02 -15.83
C SER A 61 -16.10 20.44 -17.08
N LEU A 62 -16.42 19.20 -17.38
CA LEU A 62 -15.99 18.52 -18.60
C LEU A 62 -17.06 18.66 -19.68
N ALA A 63 -16.67 18.45 -20.94
CA ALA A 63 -17.56 18.45 -22.11
C ALA A 63 -18.44 19.73 -22.21
N ASN A 64 -17.81 20.91 -22.25
CA ASN A 64 -18.50 22.20 -22.41
C ASN A 64 -19.64 22.48 -21.41
N GLY A 65 -19.58 21.92 -20.20
CA GLY A 65 -20.60 22.15 -19.18
C GLY A 65 -21.51 20.95 -18.90
N LEU A 66 -21.46 19.90 -19.71
CA LEU A 66 -22.39 18.77 -19.62
C LEU A 66 -22.11 17.83 -18.44
N VAL A 67 -20.85 17.75 -17.98
CA VAL A 67 -20.48 16.86 -16.88
C VAL A 67 -19.76 17.65 -15.79
N PRO A 68 -20.47 18.08 -14.73
CA PRO A 68 -19.87 18.76 -13.60
C PRO A 68 -19.08 17.76 -12.73
N VAL A 69 -17.80 18.05 -12.52
CA VAL A 69 -16.93 17.32 -11.59
C VAL A 69 -16.92 18.07 -10.27
N ASN A 70 -17.43 17.42 -9.24
CA ASN A 70 -17.48 17.95 -7.88
C ASN A 70 -16.46 17.25 -6.96
N ASN A 71 -16.35 17.74 -5.73
CA ASN A 71 -15.51 17.15 -4.70
C ASN A 71 -15.83 15.67 -4.41
N PHE A 72 -17.07 15.24 -4.58
CA PHE A 72 -17.44 13.82 -4.46
C PHE A 72 -16.73 12.94 -5.51
N HIS A 73 -16.67 13.36 -6.78
CA HIS A 73 -15.93 12.62 -7.81
C HIS A 73 -14.43 12.54 -7.49
N ILE A 74 -13.85 13.63 -6.97
CA ILE A 74 -12.45 13.68 -6.56
C ILE A 74 -12.20 12.71 -5.39
N LEU A 75 -13.08 12.70 -4.38
CA LEU A 75 -13.00 11.78 -3.25
C LEU A 75 -13.05 10.31 -3.73
N LEU A 76 -13.97 9.97 -4.64
CA LEU A 76 -14.09 8.63 -5.20
C LEU A 76 -12.84 8.22 -6.01
N MET A 77 -12.26 9.15 -6.76
CA MET A 77 -11.01 8.92 -7.48
C MET A 77 -9.88 8.58 -6.49
N ILE A 78 -9.70 9.41 -5.45
CA ILE A 78 -8.69 9.21 -4.40
C ILE A 78 -8.90 7.86 -3.70
N TRP A 79 -10.14 7.53 -3.34
CA TRP A 79 -10.49 6.25 -2.75
C TRP A 79 -10.08 5.08 -3.62
N SER A 80 -10.48 5.09 -4.90
CA SER A 80 -10.13 4.02 -5.84
C SER A 80 -8.62 3.85 -5.95
N THR A 81 -7.88 4.95 -6.12
CA THR A 81 -6.42 4.92 -6.21
C THR A 81 -5.77 4.38 -4.94
N LEU A 82 -6.18 4.86 -3.77
CA LEU A 82 -5.60 4.43 -2.50
C LEU A 82 -5.94 2.97 -2.17
N ILE A 83 -7.16 2.50 -2.48
CA ILE A 83 -7.50 1.08 -2.36
C ILE A 83 -6.58 0.24 -3.23
N GLY A 84 -6.35 0.65 -4.49
CA GLY A 84 -5.42 -0.04 -5.38
C GLY A 84 -4.01 -0.12 -4.81
N VAL A 85 -3.49 0.99 -4.26
CA VAL A 85 -2.16 1.04 -3.63
C VAL A 85 -2.09 0.12 -2.39
N ILE A 86 -3.09 0.17 -1.50
CA ILE A 86 -3.14 -0.66 -0.28
C ILE A 86 -3.20 -2.16 -0.64
N LEU A 87 -4.03 -2.54 -1.61
CA LEU A 87 -4.14 -3.92 -2.05
C LEU A 87 -2.85 -4.39 -2.72
N TYR A 88 -2.21 -3.52 -3.52
CA TYR A 88 -0.95 -3.83 -4.17
C TYR A 88 0.16 -4.07 -3.15
N THR A 89 0.29 -3.22 -2.13
CA THR A 89 1.31 -3.41 -1.09
C THR A 89 1.04 -4.67 -0.28
N GLU A 90 -0.21 -4.96 0.08
CA GLU A 90 -0.56 -6.21 0.76
C GLU A 90 -0.21 -7.44 -0.08
N PHE A 91 -0.54 -7.41 -1.37
CA PHE A 91 -0.21 -8.50 -2.30
C PHE A 91 1.30 -8.69 -2.43
N LEU A 92 2.05 -7.60 -2.54
CA LEU A 92 3.51 -7.63 -2.63
C LEU A 92 4.13 -8.21 -1.34
N THR A 93 3.67 -7.77 -0.16
CA THR A 93 4.12 -8.30 1.13
C THR A 93 3.78 -9.79 1.28
N TRP A 94 2.57 -10.20 0.89
CA TRP A 94 2.18 -11.61 0.89
C TRP A 94 3.03 -12.44 -0.08
N TYR A 95 3.28 -11.93 -1.29
CA TYR A 95 4.08 -12.60 -2.31
C TYR A 95 5.54 -12.81 -1.84
N LEU A 96 6.18 -11.75 -1.32
CA LEU A 96 7.53 -11.81 -0.76
C LEU A 96 7.60 -12.72 0.49
N GLY A 97 6.61 -12.60 1.38
CA GLY A 97 6.52 -13.41 2.59
C GLY A 97 6.31 -14.90 2.30
N LYS A 98 5.59 -15.25 1.24
CA LYS A 98 5.39 -16.64 0.80
C LYS A 98 6.68 -17.27 0.27
N GLY A 99 7.56 -16.49 -0.35
CA GLY A 99 8.91 -16.93 -0.74
C GLY A 99 9.83 -17.21 0.46
N MET A 100 9.66 -16.44 1.55
CA MET A 100 10.46 -16.60 2.78
C MET A 100 9.88 -17.61 3.77
N ARG A 101 8.60 -17.98 3.65
CA ARG A 101 7.99 -19.11 4.39
C ARG A 101 8.48 -20.44 3.82
N MET A 102 9.77 -20.72 4.03
CA MET A 102 10.29 -22.07 3.98
C MET A 102 9.54 -22.90 5.03
N LYS A 103 8.63 -23.73 4.52
CA LYS A 103 8.01 -24.90 5.12
C LYS A 103 8.72 -25.40 6.39
N LYS A 104 8.20 -25.04 7.57
CA LYS A 104 8.49 -25.81 8.78
C LYS A 104 7.65 -27.07 8.69
N ASN A 105 8.27 -28.15 8.20
CA ASN A 105 7.68 -29.49 8.30
C ASN A 105 7.49 -29.83 9.80
N PRO A 106 6.49 -30.62 10.17
CA PRO A 106 6.31 -31.11 11.53
C PRO A 106 7.44 -32.05 12.02
N ASP A 107 8.41 -32.38 11.16
CA ASP A 107 9.58 -33.23 11.46
C ASP A 107 10.84 -32.47 11.94
N GLY A 108 10.77 -31.13 12.08
CA GLY A 108 11.91 -30.33 12.51
C GLY A 108 13.01 -30.13 11.47
N THR A 109 12.85 -30.62 10.24
CA THR A 109 13.82 -30.42 9.16
C THR A 109 13.49 -29.19 8.32
N ILE A 110 14.44 -28.25 8.28
CA ILE A 110 14.40 -27.07 7.43
C ILE A 110 14.67 -27.54 6.00
N LYS A 111 13.63 -27.61 5.14
CA LYS A 111 13.87 -27.65 3.69
C LYS A 111 14.40 -26.29 3.28
N THR A 112 15.72 -26.19 3.23
CA THR A 112 16.46 -25.05 2.70
C THR A 112 15.92 -24.77 1.30
N GLY A 113 15.30 -23.60 1.15
CA GLY A 113 14.89 -23.08 -0.14
C GLY A 113 16.11 -22.95 -1.04
N VAL A 114 15.88 -22.91 -2.35
CA VAL A 114 16.90 -23.01 -3.39
C VAL A 114 18.13 -22.13 -3.11
N SER A 115 17.95 -20.92 -2.56
CA SER A 115 19.03 -20.03 -2.13
C SER A 115 19.92 -20.61 -1.02
N ALA A 116 19.35 -21.14 0.07
CA ALA A 116 20.12 -21.76 1.15
C ALA A 116 20.77 -23.09 0.74
N LYS A 117 20.20 -23.79 -0.26
CA LYS A 117 20.81 -24.99 -0.85
C LYS A 117 21.99 -24.63 -1.76
N LEU A 118 21.90 -23.50 -2.47
CA LEU A 118 22.98 -22.98 -3.30
C LEU A 118 24.15 -22.47 -2.44
N ASP A 119 23.88 -21.69 -1.39
CA ASP A 119 24.91 -21.21 -0.48
C ASP A 119 25.66 -22.38 0.17
N LYS A 120 24.94 -23.38 0.68
CA LYS A 120 25.57 -24.56 1.29
C LYS A 120 26.40 -25.36 0.29
N SER A 121 25.91 -25.54 -0.94
CA SER A 121 26.66 -26.18 -2.03
C SER A 121 27.94 -25.45 -2.38
N VAL A 122 27.95 -24.12 -2.34
CA VAL A 122 29.12 -23.31 -2.65
C VAL A 122 30.13 -23.37 -1.51
N TYR A 123 29.68 -23.29 -0.25
CA TYR A 123 30.54 -23.45 0.91
C TYR A 123 31.20 -24.84 0.94
N ASP A 124 30.42 -25.92 0.74
CA ASP A 124 30.95 -27.29 0.72
C ASP A 124 31.94 -27.50 -0.46
N ALA A 125 31.73 -26.83 -1.59
CA ALA A 125 32.67 -26.89 -2.72
C ALA A 125 33.99 -26.16 -2.40
N ILE A 126 33.93 -24.99 -1.78
CA ILE A 126 35.11 -24.22 -1.38
C ILE A 126 35.93 -24.98 -0.33
N GLU A 127 35.27 -25.63 0.63
CA GLU A 127 35.93 -26.42 1.67
C GLU A 127 36.64 -27.65 1.08
N ASN A 128 35.97 -28.40 0.21
CA ASN A 128 36.59 -29.52 -0.50
C ASN A 128 37.79 -29.06 -1.36
N PHE A 129 37.70 -27.90 -2.02
CA PHE A 129 38.83 -27.36 -2.79
C PHE A 129 40.01 -26.97 -1.90
N LYS A 130 39.74 -26.40 -0.72
CA LYS A 130 40.76 -26.02 0.25
C LYS A 130 41.49 -27.25 0.79
N ASP A 131 40.76 -28.33 1.10
CA ASP A 131 41.35 -29.59 1.56
C ASP A 131 42.19 -30.29 0.49
N ILE A 132 41.78 -30.23 -0.77
CA ILE A 132 42.57 -30.76 -1.90
C ILE A 132 43.88 -29.97 -2.08
N LEU A 133 43.84 -28.65 -1.92
CA LEU A 133 45.02 -27.80 -2.00
C LEU A 133 46.00 -28.05 -0.85
N ASN A 134 45.49 -28.34 0.35
CA ASN A 134 46.31 -28.58 1.52
C ASN A 134 46.94 -29.99 1.53
N ARG A 135 46.38 -30.96 0.79
CA ARG A 135 46.98 -32.31 0.60
C ARG A 135 48.08 -32.37 -0.46
N LYS A 136 48.26 -31.31 -1.26
CA LYS A 136 49.27 -31.26 -2.35
C LYS A 136 50.56 -30.53 -1.96
N LYS A 137 50.71 -30.13 -0.69
CA LYS A 137 51.92 -29.50 -0.14
C LYS A 137 52.60 -30.46 0.82
#